data_AF-A0AAW5Q8A4-F1
#
_entry.id   AF-A0AAW5Q8A4-F1
#
_cell.length_a   1.000
_cell.length_b   1.000
_cell.length_c   1.000
_cell.angle_alpha   90.00
_cell.angle_beta   90.00
_cell.angle_gamma   90.00
#
_symmetry.space_group_name_H-M   'P 1'
#
loop_
_entity.id
_entity.type
_entity.pdbx_description
1 polymer ?
#
loop_
_entity_poly.entity_id
_entity_poly.type
_entity_poly.pdbx_seq_one_letter_code
_entity_poly.pdbx_strand_id
1 'polypeptide(L)'
;MRTHGRRAPVVEASGSWEENLRALAHRLAEFAAGPVEGAIAAIMAGGQHPEFNQTVLDLWRPAMESWHRLVHVAAERGEVAEGLDPRTVVDTLLAPIIFTPLAMRRPMDAPEVDALVDLLLSGSRAR
;
A
#
# COMPACT_ATOMS: atom_id res chain seq x y z
N MET A 1 -24.80 10.54 -10.88
CA MET A 1 -24.35 9.68 -9.76
C MET A 1 -22.85 9.92 -9.58
N ARG A 2 -22.44 10.71 -8.58
CA ARG A 2 -21.03 11.10 -8.40
C ARG A 2 -20.28 9.92 -7.77
N THR A 3 -19.33 9.36 -8.50
CA THR A 3 -18.45 8.25 -8.10
C THR A 3 -17.68 8.63 -6.83
N HIS A 4 -18.17 8.22 -5.66
CA HIS A 4 -17.61 8.58 -4.34
C HIS A 4 -16.51 7.61 -3.85
N GLY A 5 -16.10 6.64 -4.65
CA GLY A 5 -14.95 5.81 -4.32
C GLY A 5 -13.66 6.53 -4.67
N ARG A 6 -12.88 6.97 -3.67
CA ARG A 6 -11.46 7.23 -3.91
C ARG A 6 -10.88 5.93 -4.49
N ARG A 7 -10.16 6.03 -5.61
CA ARG A 7 -9.45 4.86 -6.14
C ARG A 7 -8.23 4.64 -5.26
N ALA A 8 -7.90 3.37 -5.02
CA ALA A 8 -6.62 3.03 -4.41
C ALA A 8 -5.50 3.76 -5.18
N PRO A 9 -4.55 4.40 -4.47
CA PRO A 9 -3.62 5.32 -5.09
C PRO A 9 -2.71 4.60 -6.07
N VAL A 10 -2.47 5.23 -7.22
CA VAL A 10 -1.41 4.83 -8.15
C VAL A 10 -0.25 5.79 -8.03
N VAL A 11 0.97 5.29 -8.22
CA VAL A 11 2.20 6.08 -8.23
C VAL A 11 3.02 5.66 -9.44
N GLU A 12 3.58 6.64 -10.15
CA GLU A 12 4.47 6.39 -11.28
C GLU A 12 5.90 6.17 -10.79
N ALA A 13 6.66 5.29 -11.46
CA ALA A 13 8.06 5.00 -11.13
C ALA A 13 9.02 6.08 -11.68
N SER A 14 8.73 7.36 -11.41
CA SER A 14 9.45 8.50 -12.01
C SER A 14 10.64 9.00 -11.17
N GLY A 15 10.71 8.65 -9.88
CA GLY A 15 11.82 9.01 -8.98
C GLY A 15 12.67 7.80 -8.55
N SER A 16 13.51 8.03 -7.54
CA SER A 16 14.20 6.97 -6.80
C SER A 16 13.22 6.07 -6.04
N TRP A 17 13.68 4.88 -5.66
CA TRP A 17 12.95 3.92 -4.84
C TRP A 17 12.45 4.55 -3.55
N GLU A 18 13.31 5.33 -2.88
CA GLU A 18 12.95 6.04 -1.66
C GLU A 18 11.80 7.04 -1.88
N GLU A 19 11.91 7.90 -2.89
CA GLU A 19 10.87 8.88 -3.19
C GLU A 19 9.55 8.21 -3.56
N ASN A 20 9.59 7.18 -4.40
CA ASN A 20 8.41 6.45 -4.85
C ASN A 20 7.75 5.70 -3.68
N LEU A 21 8.54 5.04 -2.82
CA LEU A 21 8.02 4.31 -1.66
C LEU A 21 7.41 5.25 -0.63
N ARG A 22 8.06 6.36 -0.31
CA ARG A 22 7.54 7.37 0.62
C ARG A 22 6.25 8.00 0.07
N ALA A 23 6.22 8.35 -1.22
CA ALA A 23 5.02 8.88 -1.87
C ALA A 23 3.85 7.87 -1.84
N LEU A 24 4.13 6.59 -2.11
CA LEU A 24 3.12 5.53 -2.04
C LEU A 24 2.60 5.35 -0.61
N ALA A 25 3.48 5.24 0.37
CA ALA A 25 3.13 5.01 1.77
C ALA A 25 2.20 6.10 2.32
N HIS A 26 2.53 7.38 2.10
CA HIS A 26 1.70 8.49 2.55
C HIS A 26 0.35 8.55 1.84
N ARG A 27 0.31 8.28 0.53
CA ARG A 27 -0.97 8.20 -0.21
C ARG A 27 -1.85 7.05 0.27
N LEU A 28 -1.24 5.90 0.59
CA LEU A 28 -1.96 4.75 1.15
C LEU A 28 -2.48 5.03 2.56
N ALA A 29 -1.69 5.69 3.40
CA ALA A 29 -2.13 6.11 4.74
C ALA A 29 -3.31 7.08 4.67
N GLU A 30 -3.26 8.08 3.77
CA GLU A 30 -4.38 8.99 3.54
C GLU A 30 -5.62 8.25 3.00
N PHE A 31 -5.42 7.31 2.08
CA PHE A 31 -6.50 6.48 1.54
C PHE A 31 -7.16 5.63 2.64
N ALA A 32 -6.36 4.91 3.44
CA ALA A 32 -6.84 4.05 4.51
C ALA A 32 -7.51 4.82 5.67
N ALA A 33 -7.19 6.10 5.85
CA ALA A 33 -7.86 6.99 6.79
C ALA A 33 -9.29 7.38 6.37
N GLY A 34 -9.68 7.09 5.12
CA GLY A 34 -11.00 7.41 4.60
C GLY A 34 -12.11 6.58 5.28
N PRO A 35 -13.28 7.18 5.58
CA PRO A 35 -14.37 6.47 6.25
C PRO A 35 -14.98 5.36 5.39
N VAL A 36 -14.91 5.48 4.05
CA VAL A 36 -15.38 4.45 3.12
C VAL A 36 -14.42 3.25 3.15
N GLU A 37 -13.13 3.52 3.11
CA GLU A 37 -12.07 2.52 3.13
C GLU A 37 -12.05 1.74 4.45
N GLY A 38 -12.24 2.44 5.58
CA GLY A 38 -12.42 1.80 6.88
C GLY A 38 -13.65 0.87 6.94
N ALA A 39 -14.78 1.28 6.35
CA ALA A 39 -15.97 0.43 6.27
C ALA A 39 -15.75 -0.80 5.38
N ILE A 40 -15.11 -0.63 4.23
CA ILE A 40 -14.72 -1.74 3.34
C ILE A 40 -13.81 -2.72 4.08
N ALA A 41 -12.77 -2.25 4.74
CA ALA A 41 -11.83 -3.10 5.49
C ALA A 41 -12.54 -3.90 6.60
N ALA A 42 -13.48 -3.27 7.32
CA ALA A 42 -14.27 -3.95 8.35
C ALA A 42 -15.19 -5.03 7.79
N ILE A 43 -15.86 -4.77 6.67
CA ILE A 43 -16.71 -5.76 5.98
C ILE A 43 -15.85 -6.94 5.51
N MET A 44 -14.70 -6.66 4.90
CA MET A 44 -13.79 -7.70 4.40
C MET A 44 -13.24 -8.57 5.54
N ALA A 45 -12.82 -7.96 6.64
CA ALA A 45 -12.30 -8.67 7.82
C ALA A 45 -13.33 -9.61 8.46
N GLY A 46 -14.62 -9.32 8.33
CA GLY A 46 -15.69 -10.20 8.81
C GLY A 46 -15.78 -11.53 8.04
N GLY A 47 -15.28 -11.59 6.80
CA GLY A 47 -15.22 -12.82 6.00
C GLY A 47 -16.57 -13.41 5.56
N GLN A 48 -17.68 -12.71 5.84
CA GLN A 48 -19.04 -13.21 5.58
C GLN A 48 -19.51 -12.99 4.14
N HIS A 49 -18.77 -12.21 3.34
CA HIS A 49 -19.18 -11.76 2.01
C HIS A 49 -18.04 -11.96 0.99
N PRO A 50 -17.73 -13.20 0.58
CA PRO A 50 -16.61 -13.49 -0.32
C PRO A 50 -16.73 -12.80 -1.69
N GLU A 51 -17.93 -12.66 -2.24
CA GLU A 51 -18.17 -11.97 -3.52
C GLU A 51 -17.87 -10.47 -3.43
N PHE A 52 -18.17 -9.86 -2.27
CA PHE A 52 -17.81 -8.47 -1.98
C PHE A 52 -16.30 -8.32 -1.88
N ASN A 53 -15.63 -9.22 -1.14
CA ASN A 53 -14.17 -9.21 -1.01
C ASN A 53 -13.49 -9.31 -2.38
N GLN A 54 -13.96 -10.23 -3.23
CA GLN A 54 -13.43 -10.37 -4.57
C GLN A 54 -13.65 -9.10 -5.41
N THR A 55 -14.83 -8.49 -5.32
CA THR A 55 -15.15 -7.24 -6.03
C THR A 55 -14.20 -6.10 -5.62
N VAL A 56 -13.90 -5.97 -4.33
CA VAL A 56 -12.97 -4.96 -3.82
C VAL A 56 -11.54 -5.23 -4.31
N LEU A 57 -11.09 -6.48 -4.24
CA LEU A 57 -9.77 -6.88 -4.74
C LEU A 57 -9.63 -6.63 -6.25
N ASP A 58 -10.68 -6.90 -7.03
CA ASP A 58 -10.71 -6.62 -8.46
C ASP A 58 -10.65 -5.12 -8.76
N LEU A 59 -11.34 -4.31 -7.95
CA LEU A 59 -11.29 -2.86 -8.05
C LEU A 59 -9.88 -2.31 -7.74
N TRP A 60 -9.18 -2.90 -6.78
CA TRP A 60 -7.84 -2.44 -6.36
C TRP A 60 -6.70 -3.04 -7.19
N ARG A 61 -6.96 -4.09 -7.98
CA ARG A 61 -5.95 -4.79 -8.79
C ARG A 61 -5.06 -3.86 -9.63
N PRO A 62 -5.57 -2.85 -10.36
CA PRO A 62 -4.70 -1.95 -11.13
C PRO A 62 -3.74 -1.13 -10.25
N ALA A 63 -4.16 -0.79 -9.02
CA ALA A 63 -3.30 -0.09 -8.07
C ALA A 63 -2.21 -1.04 -7.54
N MET A 64 -2.57 -2.26 -7.16
CA MET A 64 -1.61 -3.29 -6.73
C MET A 64 -0.55 -3.59 -7.81
N GLU A 65 -0.96 -3.69 -9.08
CA GLU A 65 -0.04 -3.84 -10.21
C GLU A 65 0.93 -2.66 -10.33
N SER A 66 0.46 -1.43 -10.07
CA SER A 66 1.33 -0.25 -10.06
C SER A 66 2.35 -0.28 -8.92
N TRP A 67 1.97 -0.78 -7.74
CA TRP A 67 2.87 -0.86 -6.58
C TRP A 67 3.97 -1.90 -6.79
N HIS A 68 3.62 -3.08 -7.33
CA HIS A 68 4.62 -4.08 -7.71
C HIS A 68 5.56 -3.55 -8.79
N ARG A 69 5.06 -2.76 -9.74
CA ARG A 69 5.89 -2.13 -10.78
C ARG A 69 6.95 -1.18 -10.19
N LEU A 70 6.64 -0.45 -9.12
CA LEU A 70 7.65 0.39 -8.45
C LEU A 70 8.85 -0.43 -7.98
N VAL A 71 8.59 -1.59 -7.35
CA VAL A 71 9.65 -2.48 -6.87
C VAL A 71 10.45 -3.06 -8.03
N HIS A 72 9.77 -3.48 -9.11
CA HIS A 72 10.44 -3.99 -10.31
C HIS A 72 11.37 -2.95 -10.94
N VAL A 73 10.91 -1.71 -11.14
CA VAL A 73 11.73 -0.65 -11.72
C VAL A 73 12.91 -0.30 -10.80
N ALA A 74 12.71 -0.30 -9.48
CA ALA A 74 13.81 -0.11 -8.54
C ALA A 74 14.85 -1.25 -8.63
N ALA A 75 14.41 -2.50 -8.83
CA ALA A 75 15.29 -3.65 -8.98
C ALA A 75 16.09 -3.58 -10.29
N GLU A 76 15.45 -3.20 -11.41
CA GLU A 76 16.10 -2.99 -12.70
C GLU A 76 17.20 -1.91 -12.64
N ARG A 77 17.05 -0.92 -11.75
CA ARG A 77 18.03 0.13 -11.49
C ARG A 77 19.09 -0.23 -10.45
N GLY A 78 18.99 -1.41 -9.83
CA GLY A 78 19.88 -1.84 -8.76
C GLY A 78 19.69 -1.08 -7.44
N GLU A 79 18.56 -0.41 -7.25
CA GLU A 79 18.25 0.36 -6.04
C GLU A 79 17.76 -0.53 -4.89
N VAL A 80 17.26 -1.74 -5.21
CA VAL A 80 16.85 -2.76 -4.24
C VAL A 80 17.58 -4.08 -4.48
N ALA A 81 17.63 -4.93 -3.45
CA ALA A 81 18.30 -6.23 -3.49
C ALA A 81 17.79 -7.15 -4.60
N GLU A 82 18.72 -7.82 -5.27
CA GLU A 82 18.40 -8.85 -6.26
C GLU A 82 17.60 -10.00 -5.61
N GLY A 83 16.50 -10.42 -6.24
CA GLY A 83 15.63 -11.48 -5.74
C GLY A 83 14.60 -11.07 -4.69
N LEU A 84 14.50 -9.78 -4.35
CA LEU A 84 13.43 -9.27 -3.48
C LEU A 84 12.06 -9.47 -4.16
N ASP A 85 11.15 -10.22 -3.55
CA ASP A 85 9.78 -10.41 -4.08
C ASP A 85 8.97 -9.11 -3.89
N PRO A 86 8.50 -8.47 -4.98
CA PRO A 86 7.67 -7.27 -4.92
C PRO A 86 6.46 -7.39 -4.00
N ARG A 87 5.84 -8.59 -3.93
CA ARG A 87 4.69 -8.83 -3.07
C ARG A 87 5.06 -8.69 -1.60
N THR A 88 6.23 -9.20 -1.21
CA THR A 88 6.69 -9.12 0.19
C THR A 88 6.85 -7.66 0.61
N VAL A 89 7.40 -6.80 -0.26
CA VAL A 89 7.56 -5.37 0.01
C VAL A 89 6.21 -4.67 0.14
N VAL A 90 5.30 -4.92 -0.82
CA VAL A 90 3.97 -4.29 -0.86
C VAL A 90 3.10 -4.75 0.31
N ASP A 91 3.09 -6.03 0.64
CA ASP A 91 2.31 -6.59 1.75
C ASP A 91 2.82 -6.06 3.11
N THR A 92 4.14 -5.96 3.28
CA THR A 92 4.76 -5.39 4.49
C THR A 92 4.41 -3.91 4.67
N LEU A 93 4.26 -3.17 3.57
CA LEU A 93 3.79 -1.78 3.61
C LEU A 93 2.28 -1.69 3.93
N LEU A 94 1.46 -2.47 3.25
CA LEU A 94 -0.01 -2.38 3.33
C LEU A 94 -0.55 -2.86 4.67
N ALA A 95 -0.02 -3.95 5.22
CA ALA A 95 -0.55 -4.59 6.42
C ALA A 95 -0.72 -3.61 7.59
N PRO A 96 0.30 -2.87 8.06
CA PRO A 96 0.15 -1.91 9.16
C PRO A 96 -0.75 -0.72 8.79
N ILE A 97 -0.70 -0.25 7.54
CA ILE A 97 -1.50 0.89 7.05
C ILE A 97 -3.00 0.59 7.10
N ILE A 98 -3.40 -0.65 6.77
CA ILE A 98 -4.80 -1.08 6.78
C ILE A 98 -5.21 -1.58 8.17
N PHE A 99 -4.32 -2.28 8.88
CA PHE A 99 -4.60 -2.84 10.19
C PHE A 99 -4.81 -1.78 11.26
N THR A 100 -4.03 -0.69 11.25
CA THR A 100 -4.10 0.34 12.30
C THR A 100 -5.46 1.04 12.36
N PRO A 101 -6.03 1.57 11.26
CA PRO A 101 -7.41 2.09 11.25
C PRO A 101 -8.45 1.06 11.68
N LEU A 102 -8.29 -0.19 11.25
CA LEU A 102 -9.25 -1.26 11.52
C LEU A 102 -9.26 -1.67 13.00
N ALA A 103 -8.09 -1.95 13.57
CA ALA A 103 -7.95 -2.49 14.92
C ALA A 103 -7.86 -1.41 16.00
N MET A 104 -7.12 -0.34 15.74
CA MET A 104 -6.85 0.74 16.71
C MET A 104 -7.83 1.91 16.58
N ARG A 105 -8.69 1.90 15.56
CA ARG A 105 -9.70 2.95 15.29
C ARG A 105 -9.10 4.35 15.14
N ARG A 106 -7.87 4.43 14.64
CA ARG A 106 -7.18 5.67 14.27
C ARG A 106 -6.31 5.42 13.04
N PRO A 107 -6.10 6.41 12.17
CA PRO A 107 -5.09 6.29 11.12
C PRO A 107 -3.68 6.23 11.72
N MET A 108 -2.72 5.75 10.92
CA MET A 108 -1.31 6.00 11.18
C MET A 108 -1.01 7.48 10.97
N ASP A 109 -0.22 8.08 11.83
CA ASP A 109 0.29 9.44 11.62
C ASP A 109 1.52 9.45 10.69
N ALA A 110 1.91 10.63 10.21
CA ALA A 110 3.03 10.76 9.27
C ALA A 110 4.35 10.21 9.84
N PRO A 111 4.73 10.47 11.11
CA PRO A 111 5.90 9.83 11.74
C PRO A 111 5.85 8.30 11.76
N GLU A 112 4.70 7.69 12.06
CA GLU A 112 4.51 6.24 12.02
C GLU A 112 4.69 5.68 10.60
N VAL A 113 4.16 6.39 9.59
CA VAL A 113 4.32 6.03 8.17
C VAL A 113 5.78 6.15 7.74
N ASP A 114 6.46 7.23 8.11
CA ASP A 114 7.86 7.45 7.76
C ASP A 114 8.76 6.39 8.41
N ALA A 115 8.52 6.01 9.66
CA ALA A 115 9.27 4.95 10.34
C ALA A 115 9.09 3.58 9.66
N LEU A 116 7.88 3.26 9.19
CA LEU A 116 7.61 2.06 8.39
C LEU A 116 8.38 2.08 7.07
N VAL A 117 8.40 3.23 6.39
CA VAL A 117 9.15 3.42 5.14
C VAL A 117 10.65 3.22 5.40
N ASP A 118 11.20 3.81 6.46
CA ASP A 118 12.62 3.69 6.79
C ASP A 118 13.04 2.23 7.09
N LEU A 119 12.15 1.46 7.73
CA LEU A 119 12.33 0.01 7.93
C LEU A 119 12.40 -0.73 6.59
N LEU A 120 11.46 -0.45 5.69
CA LEU A 120 11.41 -1.06 4.36
C LEU A 120 12.60 -0.67 3.50
N LEU A 121 13.04 0.59 3.52
CA LEU A 121 14.24 1.04 2.82
C LEU A 121 15.48 0.31 3.33
N SER A 122 15.60 0.18 4.65
CA SER A 122 16.71 -0.55 5.26
C SER A 122 16.72 -2.03 4.88
N GLY A 123 15.54 -2.68 4.85
CA GLY A 123 15.40 -4.09 4.50
C GLY A 123 15.48 -4.39 3.00
N SER A 124 15.24 -3.41 2.14
CA SER A 124 15.23 -3.58 0.67
C SER A 124 16.54 -3.21 -0.02
N ARG A 125 17.48 -2.55 0.67
CA ARG A 125 18.76 -2.09 0.09
C ARG A 125 19.53 -3.20 -0.63
N ALA A 126 20.04 -2.86 -1.82
CA ALA A 126 21.05 -3.67 -2.49
C ALA A 126 22.30 -3.82 -1.62
N ARG A 127 22.93 -5.01 -1.65
CA ARG A 127 24.16 -5.29 -0.92
C ARG A 127 25.39 -4.86 -1.70
#